data_AF-A0A5R8MPZ8-F1
#
_entry.id   AF-A0A5R8MPZ8-F1
#
_cell.length_a   1.000
_cell.length_b   1.000
_cell.length_c   1.000
_cell.angle_alpha   90.00
_cell.angle_beta   90.00
_cell.angle_gamma   90.00
#
_symmetry.space_group_name_H-M   'P 1'
#
loop_
_entity.id
_entity.type
_entity.pdbx_description
1 polymer ?
#
loop_
_entity_poly.entity_id
_entity_poly.type
_entity_poly.pdbx_seq_one_letter_code
_entity_poly.pdbx_strand_id
1 'polypeptide(L)'
;MVAEPLADRGPVPHARAGRPGGIEGRLAGTAEAVDDRTCLLTMRGDDLHLIAVAVACLELGFDVLEPVELKERLHALGRRLLSSRI
;
A
#
# COMPACT_ATOMS: atom_id res chain seq x y z
N MET A 1 -2.65 -35.26 18.34
CA MET A 1 -1.74 -34.42 17.54
C MET A 1 -1.59 -35.08 16.19
N VAL A 2 -2.29 -34.55 15.19
CA VAL A 2 -2.07 -34.86 13.77
C VAL A 2 -2.09 -33.50 13.10
N ALA A 3 -0.95 -33.09 12.54
CA ALA A 3 -0.86 -31.85 11.79
C ALA A 3 -1.56 -32.05 10.44
N GLU A 4 -2.65 -31.33 10.21
CA GLU A 4 -3.29 -31.26 8.91
C GLU A 4 -2.40 -30.50 7.90
N PRO A 5 -2.43 -30.87 6.61
CA PRO A 5 -1.50 -30.33 5.63
C PRO A 5 -1.87 -28.90 5.25
N LEU A 6 -0.87 -28.00 5.25
CA LEU A 6 -0.97 -26.63 4.76
C LEU A 6 -1.11 -26.62 3.22
N ALA A 7 -2.27 -27.00 2.72
CA ALA A 7 -2.58 -27.07 1.30
C ALA A 7 -3.87 -26.30 0.99
N ASP A 8 -3.81 -24.98 1.14
CA ASP A 8 -4.68 -24.08 0.35
C ASP A 8 -4.05 -22.69 0.22
N ARG A 9 -2.92 -22.62 -0.50
CA ARG A 9 -2.50 -21.36 -1.10
C ARG A 9 -3.08 -21.37 -2.51
N GLY A 10 -4.15 -20.60 -2.70
CA GLY A 10 -4.70 -20.30 -4.02
C GLY A 10 -3.62 -19.83 -5.00
N PRO A 11 -3.90 -19.83 -6.31
CA PRO A 11 -2.88 -19.67 -7.33
C PRO A 11 -2.09 -18.37 -7.13
N VAL A 12 -0.77 -18.50 -6.94
CA VAL A 12 0.16 -17.38 -6.98
C VAL A 12 0.39 -17.08 -8.47
N PRO A 13 -0.06 -15.94 -9.01
CA PRO A 13 0.05 -15.69 -10.44
C PRO A 13 1.51 -15.62 -10.87
N HIS A 14 1.86 -16.40 -11.90
CA HIS A 14 3.17 -16.30 -12.56
C HIS A 14 3.20 -15.04 -13.42
N ALA A 15 3.80 -13.96 -12.92
CA ALA A 15 4.16 -12.81 -13.73
C ALA A 15 5.49 -13.07 -14.46
N ARG A 16 5.51 -12.82 -15.78
CA ARG A 16 6.74 -12.89 -16.60
C ARG A 16 7.67 -11.77 -16.14
N ALA A 17 8.96 -12.07 -15.93
CA ALA A 17 9.97 -11.10 -15.53
C ALA A 17 10.00 -9.88 -16.48
N GLY A 18 9.27 -8.83 -16.12
CA GLY A 18 9.35 -7.51 -16.73
C GLY A 18 10.59 -6.79 -16.23
N ARG A 19 11.09 -5.84 -17.02
CA ARG A 19 12.26 -5.01 -16.66
C ARG A 19 12.15 -4.49 -15.21
N PRO A 20 13.24 -4.50 -14.42
CA PRO A 20 13.25 -3.91 -13.08
C PRO A 20 13.14 -2.38 -13.20
N GLY A 21 11.90 -1.88 -13.29
CA GLY A 21 11.58 -0.47 -13.46
C GLY A 21 10.12 -0.11 -13.21
N GLY A 22 9.28 -1.08 -12.81
CA GLY A 22 7.91 -0.86 -12.38
C GLY A 22 7.78 -0.80 -10.85
N ILE A 23 6.58 -0.43 -10.36
CA ILE A 23 6.23 -0.50 -8.93
C ILE A 23 6.04 -1.95 -8.43
N GLU A 24 6.01 -2.92 -9.35
CA GLU A 24 5.88 -4.35 -9.08
C GLU A 24 7.00 -4.82 -8.12
N GLY A 25 6.60 -5.33 -6.96
CA GLY A 25 7.51 -5.80 -5.91
C GLY A 25 8.13 -4.72 -5.02
N ARG A 26 8.01 -3.43 -5.36
CA ARG A 26 8.51 -2.32 -4.52
C ARG A 26 7.49 -1.84 -3.48
N LEU A 27 6.27 -2.32 -3.60
CA LEU A 27 5.16 -2.00 -2.73
C LEU A 27 4.33 -3.26 -2.52
N ALA A 28 4.08 -3.59 -1.26
CA ALA A 28 3.17 -4.63 -0.84
C ALA A 28 2.26 -4.08 0.26
N GLY A 29 1.07 -4.65 0.41
CA GLY A 29 0.19 -4.27 1.50
C GLY A 29 -0.82 -5.35 1.83
N THR A 30 -1.34 -5.28 3.04
CA THR A 30 -2.41 -6.14 3.56
C THR A 30 -3.48 -5.25 4.15
N ALA A 31 -4.74 -5.63 3.94
CA ALA A 31 -5.89 -4.97 4.55
C ALA A 31 -6.55 -5.93 5.53
N GLU A 32 -6.77 -5.48 6.76
CA GLU A 32 -7.52 -6.19 7.80
C GLU A 32 -8.78 -5.41 8.13
N ALA A 33 -9.95 -6.05 8.09
CA ALA A 33 -11.20 -5.39 8.43
C ALA A 33 -11.23 -5.06 9.92
N VAL A 34 -11.55 -3.80 10.24
CA VAL A 34 -11.78 -3.36 11.63
C VAL A 34 -13.27 -3.42 11.95
N ASP A 35 -14.10 -3.00 10.99
CA ASP A 35 -15.56 -3.12 11.00
C ASP A 35 -16.13 -3.14 9.56
N ASP A 36 -17.45 -3.10 9.43
CA ASP A 36 -18.16 -3.15 8.14
C ASP A 36 -17.84 -1.97 7.19
N ARG A 37 -17.20 -0.92 7.68
CA ARG A 37 -16.92 0.32 6.93
C ARG A 37 -15.46 0.73 6.95
N THR A 38 -14.62 0.11 7.78
CA THR A 38 -13.22 0.51 7.95
C THR A 38 -12.27 -0.69 7.92
N CYS A 39 -11.08 -0.46 7.38
CA CYS A 39 -10.01 -1.44 7.39
C CYS A 39 -8.69 -0.79 7.80
N LEU A 40 -7.81 -1.58 8.42
CA LEU A 40 -6.43 -1.22 8.68
C LEU A 40 -5.59 -1.67 7.48
N LEU A 41 -5.02 -0.70 6.77
CA LEU A 41 -4.12 -0.94 5.66
C LEU A 41 -2.67 -0.88 6.15
N THR A 42 -1.98 -2.01 6.17
CA THR A 42 -0.54 -2.08 6.43
C THR A 42 0.19 -2.14 5.09
N MET A 43 1.13 -1.22 4.87
CA MET A 43 1.92 -1.18 3.65
C MET A 43 3.40 -1.31 3.94
N ARG A 44 4.09 -2.02 3.06
CA ARG A 44 5.55 -2.12 3.04
C ARG A 44 6.02 -1.67 1.67
N GLY A 45 7.00 -0.78 1.66
CA GLY A 45 7.68 -0.37 0.44
C GLY A 45 9.09 0.10 0.75
N ASP A 46 9.88 0.24 -0.30
CA ASP A 46 11.29 0.64 -0.17
C ASP A 46 11.45 2.13 0.15
N ASP A 47 10.39 2.93 -0.05
CA ASP A 47 10.38 4.38 0.11
C ASP A 47 8.99 4.88 0.57
N LEU A 48 8.95 5.73 1.60
CA LEU A 48 7.72 6.36 2.11
C LEU A 48 7.04 7.27 1.07
N HIS A 49 7.79 7.89 0.18
CA HIS A 49 7.27 8.67 -0.93
C HIS A 49 6.49 7.80 -1.92
N LEU A 50 6.99 6.59 -2.21
CA LEU A 50 6.28 5.65 -3.07
C LEU A 50 4.98 5.19 -2.40
N ILE A 51 5.02 4.88 -1.10
CA ILE A 51 3.82 4.56 -0.31
C ILE A 51 2.82 5.74 -0.35
N ALA A 52 3.29 6.97 -0.14
CA ALA A 52 2.43 8.17 -0.15
C ALA A 52 1.72 8.36 -1.49
N VAL A 53 2.42 8.18 -2.62
CA VAL A 53 1.81 8.27 -3.95
C VAL A 53 0.78 7.15 -4.14
N ALA A 54 1.11 5.92 -3.76
CA ALA A 54 0.19 4.80 -3.92
C ALA A 54 -1.09 4.97 -3.09
N VAL A 55 -0.97 5.40 -1.82
CA VAL A 55 -2.11 5.69 -0.95
C VAL A 55 -2.96 6.82 -1.53
N ALA A 56 -2.35 7.89 -2.04
CA ALA A 56 -3.08 8.99 -2.66
C ALA A 56 -3.90 8.56 -3.89
N CYS A 57 -3.45 7.52 -4.60
CA CYS A 57 -4.16 6.95 -5.74
C CYS A 57 -5.30 5.98 -5.36
N LEU A 58 -5.52 5.68 -4.07
CA LEU A 58 -6.62 4.80 -3.65
C LEU A 58 -7.99 5.48 -3.72
N GLU A 59 -8.04 6.81 -3.80
CA GLU A 59 -9.29 7.61 -3.83
C GLU A 59 -10.23 7.35 -2.63
N LEU A 60 -9.65 6.95 -1.49
CA LEU A 60 -10.37 6.71 -0.23
C LEU A 60 -10.01 7.78 0.82
N GLY A 61 -10.93 8.03 1.75
CA GLY A 61 -10.59 8.73 2.99
C GLY A 61 -9.81 7.79 3.92
N PHE A 62 -8.70 8.26 4.48
CA PHE A 62 -7.85 7.47 5.37
C PHE A 62 -7.18 8.36 6.43
N ASP A 63 -6.80 7.74 7.53
CA ASP A 63 -5.94 8.33 8.56
C ASP A 63 -4.63 7.54 8.64
N VAL A 64 -3.50 8.24 8.62
CA VAL A 64 -2.18 7.63 8.81
C VAL A 64 -1.92 7.46 10.29
N LEU A 65 -1.86 6.21 10.75
CA LEU A 65 -1.53 5.88 12.13
C LEU A 65 -0.02 5.98 12.39
N GLU A 66 0.77 5.38 11.50
CA GLU A 66 2.23 5.40 11.53
C GLU A 66 2.81 5.10 10.13
N PRO A 67 4.08 5.46 9.88
CA PRO A 67 4.90 6.37 10.68
C PRO A 67 4.44 7.83 10.48
N VAL A 68 4.74 8.73 11.42
CA VAL A 68 4.31 10.14 11.35
C VAL A 68 4.89 10.83 10.11
N GLU A 69 6.06 10.42 9.68
CA GLU A 69 6.74 10.89 8.49
C GLU A 69 5.90 10.64 7.23
N LEU A 70 5.13 9.55 7.16
CA LEU A 70 4.23 9.28 6.03
C LEU A 70 3.12 10.33 5.93
N LYS A 71 2.56 10.73 7.08
CA LYS A 71 1.56 11.82 7.16
C LYS A 71 2.14 13.13 6.64
N GLU A 72 3.37 13.46 7.02
CA GLU A 72 4.07 14.66 6.55
C GLU A 72 4.29 14.62 5.03
N ARG A 73 4.68 13.47 4.47
CA ARG A 73 4.87 13.30 3.02
C ARG A 73 3.57 13.47 2.24
N LEU A 74 2.46 12.94 2.74
CA LEU A 74 1.14 13.10 2.15
C LEU A 74 0.66 14.55 2.19
N HIS A 75 0.85 15.26 3.31
CA HIS A 75 0.58 16.68 3.40
C HIS A 75 1.41 17.49 2.39
N ALA A 76 2.71 17.19 2.27
CA ALA A 76 3.58 17.86 1.31
C ALA A 76 3.17 17.58 -0.14
N LEU A 77 2.77 16.34 -0.45
CA LEU A 77 2.26 15.95 -1.77
C LEU A 77 0.96 16.71 -2.08
N GLY A 78 -0.02 16.70 -1.16
CA GLY A 78 -1.27 17.42 -1.32
C GLY A 78 -1.07 18.92 -1.54
N ARG A 79 -0.22 19.56 -0.74
CA ARG A 79 0.16 20.97 -0.92
C ARG A 79 0.73 21.25 -2.31
N ARG A 80 1.63 20.40 -2.80
CA ARG A 80 2.25 20.54 -4.13
C ARG A 80 1.19 20.44 -5.23
N LEU A 81 0.34 19.41 -5.16
CA LEU A 81 -0.71 19.19 -6.16
C LEU A 81 -1.73 20.33 -6.18
N LEU A 82 -2.16 20.81 -5.01
CA LEU A 82 -3.10 21.94 -4.90
C LEU A 82 -2.48 23.28 -5.34
N SER A 83 -1.16 23.44 -5.21
CA SER A 83 -0.45 24.62 -5.72
C SER A 83 -0.09 24.55 -7.20
N SER A 84 -0.27 23.38 -7.82
CA SER A 84 0.11 23.17 -9.21
C SER A 84 -0.91 23.81 -10.15
N ARG A 85 -0.44 24.50 -11.18
CA ARG A 85 -1.29 25.05 -12.24
C ARG A 85 -1.46 24.02 -13.36
N ILE A 86 -2.07 22.89 -13.03
CA ILE A 86 -2.49 21.86 -13.99
C ILE A 86 -3.90 22.16 -14.49
#